data_AF-A0A8H3G804-F1
#
_entry.id   AF-A0A8H3G804-F1
#
_cell.length_a   1.000
_cell.length_b   1.000
_cell.length_c   1.000
_cell.angle_alpha   90.00
_cell.angle_beta   90.00
_cell.angle_gamma   90.00
#
_symmetry.space_group_name_H-M   'P 1'
#
loop_
_entity.id
_entity.type
_entity.pdbx_description
1 polymer ?
#
loop_
_entity_poly.entity_id
_entity_poly.type
_entity_poly.pdbx_seq_one_letter_code
_entity_poly.pdbx_strand_id
1 'polypeptide(L)'
;MATPAKRNHLTYLFEASPFFKAAFTSDFRENPERTMTLPEDDETIFELFVDWLYHQRYDVPSTPNDPETPCDRFMQPVQLFVLADKYGVRNLKNVIVSQIHSVVKMSSDVPKEATIAYAYEHTSQNSTIRKVLADMMACYVGRNWFERAVNQTWLRDHHDISMDVMVRLAERAEDAYGGPFYRGVPEEYVEEEEESEE
;
A
#
# COMPACT_ATOMS: atom_id res chain seq x y z
N MET A 1 19.21 20.15 33.13
CA MET A 1 17.78 20.03 32.80
C MET A 1 17.69 19.50 31.39
N ALA A 2 17.28 18.24 31.21
CA ALA A 2 17.26 17.55 29.92
C ALA A 2 15.85 17.01 29.63
N THR A 3 15.54 16.97 28.33
CA THR A 3 14.24 17.17 27.65
C THR A 3 13.23 16.01 27.77
N PRO A 4 11.91 16.27 27.96
CA PRO A 4 10.88 15.22 28.03
C PRO A 4 10.25 14.83 26.66
N ALA A 5 10.84 15.19 25.52
CA ALA A 5 10.25 14.91 24.20
C ALA A 5 10.38 13.44 23.74
N LYS A 6 11.46 12.73 24.11
CA LYS A 6 11.73 11.37 23.63
C LYS A 6 10.70 10.31 24.08
N ARG A 7 9.92 10.57 25.13
CA ARG A 7 8.99 9.59 25.72
C ARG A 7 7.68 9.47 24.92
N ASN A 8 7.31 10.52 24.17
CA ASN A 8 6.05 10.55 23.42
C ASN A 8 6.17 9.82 22.07
N HIS A 9 7.31 9.95 21.39
CA HIS A 9 7.55 9.35 20.07
C HIS A 9 7.50 7.81 20.08
N LEU A 10 8.09 7.19 21.11
CA LEU A 10 8.08 5.73 21.26
C LEU A 10 6.68 5.20 21.55
N THR A 11 5.83 5.98 22.23
CA THR A 11 4.46 5.54 22.55
C THR A 11 3.65 5.40 21.27
N TYR A 12 3.66 6.41 20.39
CA TYR A 12 3.00 6.32 19.08
C TYR A 12 3.55 5.18 18.23
N LEU A 13 4.88 4.99 18.22
CA LEU A 13 5.54 3.92 17.47
C LEU A 13 5.09 2.53 17.96
N PHE A 14 4.96 2.33 19.27
CA PHE A 14 4.56 1.05 19.87
C PHE A 14 3.07 0.77 19.70
N GLU A 15 2.23 1.81 19.72
CA GLU A 15 0.81 1.70 19.44
C GLU A 15 0.56 1.39 17.97
N ALA A 16 1.33 1.99 17.06
CA ALA A 16 1.17 1.80 15.63
C ALA A 16 1.73 0.46 15.12
N SER A 17 2.80 -0.06 15.73
CA SER A 17 3.54 -1.21 15.21
C SER A 17 3.89 -2.22 16.31
N PRO A 18 3.38 -3.46 16.21
CA PRO A 18 3.82 -4.57 17.05
C PRO A 18 5.32 -4.87 16.90
N PHE A 19 5.86 -4.71 15.69
CA PHE A 19 7.28 -4.88 15.41
C PHE A 19 8.13 -3.92 16.24
N PHE A 20 7.84 -2.62 16.19
CA PHE A 20 8.59 -1.64 16.97
C PHE A 20 8.35 -1.82 18.46
N LYS A 21 7.14 -2.17 18.91
CA LYS A 21 6.91 -2.51 20.31
C LYS A 21 7.81 -3.67 20.78
N ALA A 22 7.91 -4.74 20.00
CA ALA A 22 8.75 -5.90 20.32
C ALA A 22 10.25 -5.54 20.30
N ALA A 23 10.73 -4.95 19.20
CA ALA A 23 12.13 -4.57 19.02
C ALA A 23 12.64 -3.64 20.13
N PHE A 24 11.78 -2.70 20.58
CA PHE A 24 12.14 -1.76 21.63
C PHE A 24 11.90 -2.27 23.07
N THR A 25 11.24 -3.42 23.26
CA THR A 25 11.05 -4.03 24.58
C THR A 25 12.01 -5.19 24.86
N SER A 26 12.45 -5.93 23.84
CA SER A 26 13.48 -6.98 23.97
C SER A 26 14.90 -6.39 23.92
N ASP A 27 15.30 -5.84 22.78
CA ASP A 27 16.72 -5.60 22.44
C ASP A 27 17.21 -4.22 22.91
N PHE A 28 16.28 -3.30 23.13
CA PHE A 28 16.58 -1.91 23.42
C PHE A 28 16.84 -1.62 24.90
N ARG A 29 16.56 -2.58 25.81
CA ARG A 29 16.97 -2.48 27.21
C ARG A 29 18.49 -2.56 27.37
N GLU A 30 19.18 -3.18 26.42
CA GLU A 30 20.64 -3.34 26.40
C GLU A 30 21.34 -2.29 25.50
N ASN A 31 20.54 -1.52 24.74
CA ASN A 31 20.81 -0.35 23.90
C ASN A 31 21.21 0.97 24.64
N PRO A 32 22.47 1.34 24.96
CA PRO A 32 22.75 2.60 25.66
C PRO A 32 22.43 3.86 24.82
N GLU A 33 22.56 3.78 23.50
CA GLU A 33 22.31 4.89 22.58
C GLU A 33 20.83 5.05 22.24
N ARG A 34 20.03 4.01 22.46
CA ARG A 34 18.60 3.99 22.13
C ARG A 34 18.37 4.33 20.65
N THR A 35 19.17 3.73 19.78
CA THR A 35 19.13 3.93 18.32
C THR A 35 18.92 2.58 17.64
N MET A 36 18.11 2.58 16.58
CA MET A 36 17.85 1.43 15.71
C MET A 36 18.16 1.86 14.28
N THR A 37 18.92 1.04 13.57
CA THR A 37 19.32 1.29 12.18
C THR A 37 18.49 0.42 11.24
N LEU A 38 17.90 1.03 10.21
CA LEU A 38 17.05 0.37 9.22
C LEU A 38 17.65 0.55 7.81
N PRO A 39 18.80 -0.07 7.49
CA PRO A 39 19.54 0.21 6.27
C PRO A 39 18.87 -0.30 4.98
N GLU A 40 17.87 -1.18 5.11
CA GLU A 40 17.13 -1.75 3.99
C GLU A 40 15.93 -0.90 3.57
N ASP A 41 15.57 0.12 4.37
CA ASP A 41 14.43 0.97 4.09
C ASP A 41 14.85 2.23 3.34
N ASP A 42 13.99 2.65 2.42
CA ASP A 42 14.13 3.94 1.77
C ASP A 42 13.86 5.08 2.76
N GLU A 43 14.81 6.01 2.89
CA GLU A 43 14.75 7.13 3.84
C GLU A 43 13.53 8.03 3.59
N THR A 44 13.19 8.29 2.32
CA THR A 44 12.05 9.15 1.97
C THR A 44 10.73 8.47 2.32
N ILE A 45 10.60 7.16 2.07
CA ILE A 45 9.40 6.41 2.45
C ILE A 45 9.27 6.29 3.97
N PHE A 46 10.39 6.15 4.69
CA PHE A 46 10.38 6.12 6.13
C PHE A 46 9.99 7.48 6.74
N GLU A 47 10.46 8.59 6.16
CA GLU A 47 10.03 9.94 6.56
C GLU A 47 8.51 10.11 6.42
N LEU A 48 7.91 9.62 5.34
CA LEU A 48 6.44 9.64 5.16
C LEU A 48 5.70 8.82 6.21
N PHE A 49 6.25 7.67 6.60
CA PHE A 49 5.72 6.87 7.70
C PHE A 49 5.75 7.65 9.02
N VAL A 50 6.87 8.31 9.31
CA VAL A 50 7.04 9.13 10.51
C VAL A 50 6.08 10.32 10.49
N ASP A 51 5.92 11.00 9.36
CA ASP A 51 4.97 12.10 9.21
C ASP A 51 3.53 11.63 9.45
N TRP A 52 3.14 10.49 8.87
CA TRP A 52 1.83 9.90 9.17
C TRP A 52 1.70 9.56 10.66
N LEU A 53 2.75 9.02 11.29
CA LEU A 53 2.73 8.64 12.71
C LEU A 53 2.37 9.82 13.62
N TYR A 54 2.87 11.03 13.30
CA TYR A 54 2.55 12.23 14.08
C TYR A 54 1.19 12.84 13.75
N HIS A 55 0.81 12.86 12.49
CA HIS A 55 -0.38 13.60 12.04
C HIS A 55 -1.62 12.72 11.92
N GLN A 56 -1.45 11.40 11.96
CA GLN A 56 -2.47 10.38 11.72
C GLN A 56 -3.22 10.60 10.40
N ARG A 57 -2.51 11.19 9.43
CA ARG A 57 -3.01 11.55 8.10
C ARG A 57 -1.89 11.39 7.09
N TYR A 58 -2.24 10.83 5.95
CA TYR A 58 -1.38 10.74 4.78
C TYR A 58 -2.23 11.17 3.60
N ASP A 59 -1.71 12.10 2.81
CA ASP A 59 -2.32 12.54 1.56
C ASP A 59 -1.30 12.30 0.45
N VAL A 60 -1.75 11.72 -0.66
CA VAL A 60 -0.89 11.51 -1.82
C VAL A 60 -0.42 12.88 -2.29
N PRO A 61 0.91 13.13 -2.37
CA PRO A 61 1.40 14.43 -2.79
C PRO A 61 0.79 14.80 -4.13
N SER A 62 0.20 15.99 -4.20
CA SER A 62 -0.20 16.59 -5.46
C SER A 62 1.07 17.05 -6.18
N THR A 63 1.88 16.12 -6.68
CA THR A 63 3.01 16.51 -7.52
C THR A 63 2.44 17.21 -8.75
N PRO A 64 2.92 18.43 -9.07
CA PRO A 64 2.65 19.03 -10.36
C PRO A 64 2.98 17.99 -11.41
N ASN A 65 2.06 17.75 -12.34
CA ASN A 65 2.30 16.84 -13.43
C ASN A 65 3.32 17.53 -14.34
N ASP A 66 4.61 17.36 -14.05
CA ASP A 66 5.67 17.82 -14.92
C ASP A 66 5.56 17.02 -16.22
N PRO A 67 5.22 17.67 -17.35
CA PRO A 67 5.10 16.97 -18.62
C PRO A 67 6.41 16.31 -19.07
N GLU A 68 7.57 16.74 -18.56
CA GLU A 68 8.87 16.12 -18.87
C GLU A 68 9.15 14.88 -18.01
N THR A 69 8.56 14.80 -16.82
CA THR A 69 8.75 13.67 -15.90
C THR A 69 7.42 13.26 -15.25
N PRO A 70 6.48 12.64 -16.01
CA PRO A 70 5.19 12.23 -15.46
C PRO A 70 5.40 11.20 -14.34
N CYS A 71 5.29 11.66 -13.09
CA CYS A 71 5.46 10.86 -11.89
C CYS A 71 4.30 9.87 -11.77
N ASP A 72 4.61 8.60 -11.48
CA ASP A 72 3.58 7.64 -11.10
C ASP A 72 3.10 7.96 -9.69
N ARG A 73 1.90 8.55 -9.61
CA ARG A 73 1.27 8.94 -8.34
C ARG A 73 0.97 7.75 -7.41
N PHE A 74 1.05 6.53 -7.91
CA PHE A 74 0.80 5.31 -7.16
C PHE A 74 2.06 4.69 -6.57
N MET A 75 3.27 4.99 -7.10
CA MET A 75 4.50 4.36 -6.64
C MET A 75 4.78 4.63 -5.16
N GLN A 76 4.81 5.90 -4.75
CA GLN A 76 5.10 6.26 -3.36
C GLN A 76 4.06 5.70 -2.37
N PRO A 77 2.72 5.79 -2.62
CA PRO A 77 1.74 5.10 -1.79
C PRO A 77 1.96 3.59 -1.68
N VAL A 78 2.30 2.91 -2.78
CA VAL A 78 2.57 1.47 -2.77
C VAL A 78 3.84 1.14 -1.97
N GLN A 79 4.91 1.92 -2.12
CA GLN A 79 6.13 1.76 -1.31
C GLN A 79 5.85 1.96 0.18
N LEU A 80 5.05 2.98 0.53
CA LEU A 80 4.63 3.20 1.91
C LEU A 80 3.76 2.06 2.43
N PHE A 81 2.92 1.46 1.58
CA PHE A 81 2.13 0.28 1.94
C PHE A 81 3.03 -0.91 2.27
N VAL A 82 4.02 -1.18 1.42
CA VAL A 82 5.01 -2.25 1.63
C VAL A 82 5.75 -2.05 2.96
N LEU A 83 6.16 -0.82 3.26
CA LEU A 83 6.80 -0.49 4.53
C LEU A 83 5.85 -0.68 5.73
N ALA A 84 4.58 -0.26 5.59
CA ALA A 84 3.56 -0.48 6.61
C ALA A 84 3.28 -1.98 6.85
N ASP A 85 3.25 -2.79 5.79
CA ASP A 85 3.08 -4.25 5.86
C ASP A 85 4.28 -4.91 6.55
N LYS A 86 5.51 -4.53 6.17
CA LYS A 86 6.76 -4.96 6.82
C LYS A 86 6.74 -4.72 8.33
N TYR A 87 6.19 -3.59 8.77
CA TYR A 87 6.14 -3.20 10.18
C TYR A 87 4.81 -3.51 10.89
N GLY A 88 3.88 -4.20 10.24
CA GLY A 88 2.59 -4.58 10.83
C GLY A 88 1.71 -3.39 11.21
N VAL A 89 1.79 -2.29 10.46
CA VAL A 89 1.06 -1.03 10.72
C VAL A 89 -0.26 -1.02 9.96
N ARG A 90 -1.23 -1.79 10.43
CA ARG A 90 -2.55 -1.99 9.78
C ARG A 90 -3.29 -0.67 9.48
N ASN A 91 -3.32 0.25 10.45
CA ASN A 91 -4.02 1.53 10.28
C ASN A 91 -3.48 2.33 9.10
N LEU A 92 -2.16 2.34 8.91
CA LEU A 92 -1.54 3.02 7.77
C LEU A 92 -1.89 2.33 6.44
N LYS A 93 -1.86 0.99 6.38
CA LYS A 93 -2.29 0.24 5.19
C LYS A 93 -3.70 0.67 4.74
N ASN A 94 -4.64 0.78 5.68
CA ASN A 94 -6.03 1.19 5.39
C ASN A 94 -6.13 2.64 4.92
N VAL A 95 -5.37 3.56 5.53
CA VAL A 95 -5.29 4.96 5.09
C VAL A 95 -4.76 5.04 3.66
N ILE A 96 -3.71 4.29 3.33
CA ILE A 96 -3.12 4.27 1.98
C ILE A 96 -4.10 3.75 0.95
N VAL A 97 -4.78 2.63 1.21
CA VAL A 97 -5.80 2.08 0.31
C VAL A 97 -6.89 3.12 0.03
N SER A 98 -7.39 3.79 1.08
CA SER A 98 -8.39 4.85 0.95
C SER A 98 -7.91 6.01 0.07
N GLN A 99 -6.63 6.37 0.20
CA GLN A 99 -6.04 7.43 -0.61
C GLN A 99 -5.83 7.01 -2.07
N ILE A 100 -5.41 5.78 -2.34
CA ILE A 100 -5.30 5.23 -3.70
C ILE A 100 -6.67 5.30 -4.40
N HIS A 101 -7.75 4.87 -3.73
CA HIS A 101 -9.11 4.99 -4.28
C HIS A 101 -9.52 6.45 -4.54
N SER A 102 -9.08 7.39 -3.69
CA SER A 102 -9.37 8.81 -3.86
C SER A 102 -8.68 9.39 -5.09
N VAL A 103 -7.42 9.02 -5.35
CA VAL A 103 -6.68 9.41 -6.56
C VAL A 103 -7.42 8.94 -7.82
N VAL A 104 -7.81 7.67 -7.89
CA VAL A 104 -8.51 7.11 -9.05
C VAL A 104 -9.81 7.84 -9.34
N LYS A 105 -10.60 8.14 -8.30
CA LYS A 105 -11.86 8.87 -8.42
C LYS A 105 -11.66 10.31 -8.94
N MET A 106 -10.51 10.91 -8.65
CA MET A 106 -10.24 12.32 -8.98
C MET A 106 -9.52 12.52 -10.31
N SER A 107 -8.67 11.60 -10.76
CA SER A 107 -7.79 11.85 -11.92
C SER A 107 -7.89 10.86 -13.08
N SER A 108 -8.68 9.78 -13.00
CA SER A 108 -8.67 8.69 -14.00
C SER A 108 -7.28 8.07 -14.26
N ASP A 109 -6.28 8.40 -13.44
CA ASP A 109 -4.95 7.84 -13.54
C ASP A 109 -5.00 6.37 -13.11
N VAL A 110 -4.15 5.55 -13.75
CA VAL A 110 -3.95 4.14 -13.40
C VAL A 110 -2.49 3.90 -13.04
N PRO A 111 -2.19 2.96 -12.13
CA PRO A 111 -0.82 2.58 -11.80
C PRO A 111 -0.07 2.09 -13.03
N LYS A 112 1.20 2.47 -13.17
CA LYS A 112 2.04 1.93 -14.24
C LYS A 112 2.48 0.51 -13.90
N GLU A 113 2.92 -0.21 -14.92
CA GLU A 113 3.36 -1.60 -14.85
C GLU A 113 4.45 -1.80 -13.78
N ALA A 114 5.39 -0.85 -13.66
CA ALA A 114 6.46 -0.89 -12.66
C ALA A 114 5.95 -0.83 -11.22
N THR A 115 4.90 -0.03 -10.94
CA THR A 115 4.30 0.06 -9.61
C THR A 115 3.55 -1.21 -9.23
N ILE A 116 2.85 -1.83 -10.20
CA ILE A 116 2.16 -3.09 -9.98
C ILE A 116 3.18 -4.21 -9.73
N ALA A 117 4.23 -4.31 -10.55
CA ALA A 117 5.30 -5.29 -10.36
C ALA A 117 5.95 -5.13 -8.98
N TYR A 118 6.29 -3.91 -8.58
CA TYR A 118 6.88 -3.64 -7.26
C TYR A 118 5.99 -4.15 -6.11
N ALA A 119 4.68 -3.90 -6.16
CA ALA A 119 3.74 -4.39 -5.15
C ALA A 119 3.73 -5.93 -5.06
N TYR A 120 3.76 -6.61 -6.20
CA TYR A 120 3.75 -8.07 -6.27
C TYR A 120 5.11 -8.70 -5.90
N GLU A 121 6.21 -7.98 -6.06
CA GLU A 121 7.53 -8.44 -5.62
C GLU A 121 7.73 -8.32 -4.10
N HIS A 122 7.09 -7.33 -3.46
CA HIS A 122 7.39 -6.94 -2.08
C HIS A 122 6.26 -7.20 -1.07
N THR A 123 5.19 -7.89 -1.46
CA THR A 123 4.09 -8.27 -0.56
C THR A 123 3.75 -9.75 -0.66
N SER A 124 2.95 -10.27 0.27
CA SER A 124 2.45 -11.65 0.18
C SER A 124 1.32 -11.78 -0.87
N GLN A 125 1.07 -13.00 -1.36
CA GLN A 125 0.01 -13.28 -2.34
C GLN A 125 -1.39 -12.84 -1.85
N ASN A 126 -1.63 -12.83 -0.55
CA ASN A 126 -2.92 -12.45 0.05
C ASN A 126 -3.01 -10.96 0.39
N SER A 127 -1.98 -10.17 0.07
CA SER A 127 -1.93 -8.75 0.44
C SER A 127 -3.04 -7.94 -0.22
N THR A 128 -3.69 -7.08 0.56
CA THR A 128 -4.81 -6.24 0.11
C THR A 128 -4.41 -5.28 -1.01
N ILE A 129 -3.15 -4.82 -1.06
CA ILE A 129 -2.69 -3.96 -2.15
C ILE A 129 -2.70 -4.67 -3.52
N ARG A 130 -2.39 -5.97 -3.57
CA ARG A 130 -2.44 -6.74 -4.83
C ARG A 130 -3.86 -6.81 -5.36
N LYS A 131 -4.84 -7.05 -4.47
CA LYS A 131 -6.27 -7.05 -4.77
C LYS A 131 -6.72 -5.70 -5.33
N VAL A 132 -6.39 -4.61 -4.64
CA VAL A 132 -6.72 -3.24 -5.06
C VAL A 132 -6.16 -2.94 -6.45
N LEU A 133 -4.88 -3.27 -6.71
CA LEU A 133 -4.25 -3.03 -8.00
C LEU A 133 -4.85 -3.90 -9.12
N ALA A 134 -5.17 -5.16 -8.85
CA ALA A 134 -5.86 -6.04 -9.80
C ALA A 134 -7.27 -5.54 -10.13
N ASP A 135 -8.02 -5.08 -9.12
CA ASP A 135 -9.33 -4.47 -9.29
C ASP A 135 -9.25 -3.20 -10.14
N MET A 136 -8.23 -2.37 -9.92
CA MET A 136 -8.00 -1.16 -10.71
C MET A 136 -7.66 -1.49 -12.17
N MET A 137 -6.82 -2.49 -12.41
CA MET A 137 -6.54 -2.98 -13.76
C MET A 137 -7.82 -3.48 -14.44
N ALA A 138 -8.60 -4.33 -13.76
CA ALA A 138 -9.84 -4.88 -14.29
C ALA A 138 -10.92 -3.80 -14.55
N CYS A 139 -10.95 -2.73 -13.76
CA CYS A 139 -11.96 -1.68 -13.85
C CYS A 139 -11.62 -0.58 -14.86
N TYR A 140 -10.37 -0.12 -14.89
CA TYR A 140 -9.97 1.13 -15.55
C TYR A 140 -9.06 0.92 -16.77
N VAL A 141 -8.49 -0.28 -16.97
CA VAL A 141 -7.65 -0.56 -18.13
C VAL A 141 -8.50 -1.11 -19.28
N GLY A 142 -8.42 -0.43 -20.43
CA GLY A 142 -9.18 -0.78 -21.62
C GLY A 142 -8.61 -1.97 -22.39
N ARG A 143 -9.46 -2.61 -23.20
CA ARG A 143 -9.09 -3.73 -24.10
C ARG A 143 -7.84 -3.44 -24.93
N ASN A 144 -7.72 -2.22 -25.44
CA ASN A 144 -6.59 -1.78 -26.27
C ASN A 144 -5.23 -1.93 -25.55
N TRP A 145 -5.17 -1.77 -24.23
CA TRP A 145 -3.94 -2.00 -23.47
C TRP A 145 -3.59 -3.49 -23.46
N PHE A 146 -4.55 -4.39 -23.24
CA PHE A 146 -4.34 -5.85 -23.24
C PHE A 146 -4.01 -6.44 -24.62
N GLU A 147 -4.41 -5.79 -25.70
CA GLU A 147 -4.13 -6.24 -27.07
C GLU A 147 -2.70 -5.90 -27.55
N ARG A 148 -2.00 -4.99 -26.86
CA ARG A 148 -0.63 -4.61 -27.23
C ARG A 148 0.35 -5.74 -26.94
N ALA A 149 1.17 -6.11 -27.92
CA ALA A 149 2.16 -7.18 -27.79
C ALA A 149 3.11 -6.99 -26.60
N VAL A 150 3.55 -5.76 -26.35
CA VAL A 150 4.43 -5.42 -25.21
C VAL A 150 3.76 -5.74 -23.85
N ASN A 151 2.47 -5.46 -23.72
CA ASN A 151 1.73 -5.68 -22.48
C ASN A 151 1.38 -7.15 -22.29
N GLN A 152 1.11 -7.88 -23.38
CA GLN A 152 0.92 -9.33 -23.32
C GLN A 152 2.20 -10.06 -22.91
N THR A 153 3.35 -9.61 -23.38
CA THR A 153 4.65 -10.14 -22.92
C THR A 153 4.85 -9.83 -21.45
N TRP A 154 4.61 -8.58 -21.02
CA TRP A 154 4.70 -8.21 -19.61
C TRP A 154 3.78 -9.07 -18.72
N LEU A 155 2.52 -9.30 -19.11
CA LEU A 155 1.59 -10.18 -18.39
C LEU A 155 2.10 -11.64 -18.33
N ARG A 156 2.65 -12.16 -19.44
CA ARG A 156 3.24 -13.51 -19.44
C ARG A 156 4.41 -13.65 -18.47
N ASP A 157 5.21 -12.60 -18.32
CA ASP A 157 6.34 -12.58 -17.40
C ASP A 157 5.89 -12.45 -15.93
N HIS A 158 4.71 -11.84 -15.69
CA HIS A 158 4.11 -11.65 -14.36
C HIS A 158 2.81 -12.46 -14.23
N HIS A 159 2.98 -13.77 -14.09
CA HIS A 159 1.88 -14.73 -14.10
C HIS A 159 0.92 -14.57 -12.91
N ASP A 160 1.41 -14.19 -11.73
CA ASP A 160 0.58 -13.91 -10.55
C ASP A 160 -0.32 -12.67 -10.77
N ILE A 161 0.25 -11.57 -11.29
CA ILE A 161 -0.53 -10.38 -11.71
C ILE A 161 -1.60 -10.78 -12.72
N SER A 162 -1.23 -11.59 -13.72
CA SER A 162 -2.17 -12.04 -14.75
C SER A 162 -3.33 -12.84 -14.18
N MET A 163 -3.06 -13.76 -13.24
CA MET A 163 -4.08 -14.57 -12.61
C MET A 163 -5.06 -13.70 -11.82
N ASP A 164 -4.56 -12.79 -11.00
CA ASP A 164 -5.40 -11.91 -10.18
C ASP A 164 -6.27 -11.01 -11.07
N VAL A 165 -5.69 -10.41 -12.12
CA VAL A 165 -6.45 -9.58 -13.08
C VAL A 165 -7.52 -10.39 -13.82
N MET A 166 -7.22 -11.64 -14.23
CA MET A 166 -8.21 -12.50 -14.89
C MET A 166 -9.39 -12.84 -13.99
N VAL A 167 -9.13 -13.15 -12.71
CA VAL A 167 -10.19 -13.40 -11.72
C VAL A 167 -11.07 -12.16 -11.58
N ARG A 168 -10.48 -10.97 -11.40
CA ARG A 168 -11.25 -9.72 -11.28
C ARG A 168 -12.05 -9.36 -12.53
N LEU A 169 -11.50 -9.61 -13.72
CA LEU A 169 -12.22 -9.43 -14.97
C LEU A 169 -13.42 -10.38 -15.10
N ALA A 170 -13.28 -11.63 -14.65
CA ALA A 170 -14.36 -12.61 -14.65
C ALA A 170 -15.48 -12.23 -13.66
N GLU A 171 -15.13 -11.88 -12.43
CA GLU A 171 -16.07 -11.38 -11.42
C GLU A 171 -16.86 -10.17 -11.94
N ARG A 172 -16.15 -9.19 -12.54
CA ARG A 172 -16.78 -8.01 -13.16
C ARG A 172 -17.73 -8.37 -14.31
N ALA A 173 -17.38 -9.38 -15.11
CA ALA A 173 -18.22 -9.82 -16.22
C ALA A 173 -19.51 -10.45 -15.70
N GLU A 174 -19.46 -11.24 -14.62
CA GLU A 174 -20.64 -11.82 -13.97
C GLU A 174 -21.58 -10.72 -13.42
N ASP A 175 -21.03 -9.69 -12.77
CA ASP A 175 -21.80 -8.55 -12.25
C ASP A 175 -22.53 -7.78 -13.37
N ALA A 176 -21.89 -7.62 -14.53
CA ALA A 176 -22.49 -6.93 -15.68
C ALA A 176 -23.72 -7.65 -16.26
N TYR A 177 -23.91 -8.94 -15.96
CA TYR A 177 -25.10 -9.72 -16.33
C TYR A 177 -26.16 -9.81 -15.21
N GLY A 178 -25.95 -9.20 -14.02
CA GLY A 178 -26.88 -9.42 -12.89
C GLY A 178 -26.88 -8.47 -11.67
N GLY A 179 -26.10 -7.39 -11.58
CA GLY A 179 -26.08 -6.53 -10.37
C GLY A 179 -25.69 -5.06 -10.61
N PRO A 180 -26.09 -4.12 -9.72
CA PRO A 180 -25.79 -2.70 -9.90
C PRO A 180 -24.27 -2.44 -9.84
N PHE A 181 -23.81 -1.55 -10.72
CA PHE A 181 -22.44 -1.04 -10.82
C PHE A 181 -21.87 -0.68 -9.44
N TYR A 182 -20.83 -1.40 -9.02
CA TYR A 182 -19.89 -1.01 -7.94
C TYR A 182 -20.52 -0.78 -6.56
N ARG A 183 -20.33 -1.74 -5.63
CA ARG A 183 -20.70 -1.57 -4.22
C ARG A 183 -19.51 -1.27 -3.29
N GLY A 184 -18.35 -0.90 -3.84
CA GLY A 184 -17.12 -0.65 -3.07
C GLY A 184 -17.30 0.37 -1.96
N VAL A 185 -17.65 -0.13 -0.78
CA VAL A 185 -17.64 0.58 0.48
C VAL A 185 -16.36 0.18 1.22
N PRO A 186 -15.71 1.12 1.93
CA PRO A 186 -14.43 0.86 2.62
C PRO A 186 -14.45 -0.34 3.56
N GLU A 187 -15.64 -0.74 4.03
CA GLU A 187 -15.84 -1.84 4.97
C GLU A 187 -15.41 -3.23 4.43
N GLU A 188 -15.42 -3.45 3.10
CA GLU A 188 -15.06 -4.77 2.52
C GLU A 188 -13.55 -5.06 2.52
N TYR A 189 -12.72 -4.07 2.88
CA TYR A 189 -11.26 -4.17 2.90
C TYR A 189 -10.67 -4.05 4.30
N VAL A 190 -11.51 -4.02 5.33
CA VAL A 190 -11.08 -3.97 6.72
C VAL A 190 -10.53 -5.34 7.12
N GLU A 191 -9.23 -5.41 7.41
CA GLU A 191 -8.65 -6.56 8.10
C GLU A 191 -9.21 -6.58 9.54
N GLU A 192 -10.15 -7.50 9.83
CA GLU A 192 -10.68 -7.73 11.18
C GLU A 192 -9.63 -8.35 12.10
N GLU A 193 -9.77 -8.14 13.42
CA GLU A 193 -8.93 -8.82 14.41
C GLU A 193 -9.21 -10.33 14.36
N GLU A 194 -8.16 -11.14 14.17
CA GLU A 194 -8.26 -12.56 14.51
C GLU A 194 -8.54 -12.62 16.01
N GLU A 195 -9.76 -13.00 16.39
CA GLU A 195 -10.06 -13.42 17.75
C GLU A 195 -9.08 -14.54 18.09
N SER A 196 -8.09 -14.20 18.92
CA SER A 196 -7.24 -15.18 19.58
C SER A 196 -8.17 -16.13 20.34
N GLU A 197 -8.32 -17.35 19.84
CA GLU A 197 -8.96 -18.44 20.57
C GLU A 197 -8.23 -18.62 21.91
N GLU A 198 -8.93 -18.30 23.01
CA GLU A 198 -8.50 -18.59 24.39
C GLU A 198 -8.39 -20.10 24.67
#